data_AF-A0AB34LF57-F1
#
_entry.id   AF-A0AB34LF57-F1
#
_cell.length_a   1.000
_cell.length_b   1.000
_cell.length_c   1.000
_cell.angle_alpha   90.00
_cell.angle_beta   90.00
_cell.angle_gamma   90.00
#
_symmetry.space_group_name_H-M   'P 1'
#
loop_
_entity.id
_entity.type
_entity.pdbx_description
1 polymer ?
#
loop_
_entity_poly.entity_id
_entity_poly.type
_entity_poly.pdbx_seq_one_letter_code
_entity_poly.pdbx_strand_id
1 'polypeptide(L)' 'MGKNQLIHGNEFHLLKQAEIHKATGKLVESLNLAAGSTGGFDIYKVVEAYFTDLEKRKEINDLLGISEPCETRVTEECFS' A
#
# COMPACT_ATOMS: atom_id res chain seq x y z
N MET A 1 0.81 28.60 16.94
CA MET A 1 1.65 28.40 15.72
C MET A 1 1.65 26.91 15.40
N GLY A 2 1.64 26.58 14.11
CA GLY A 2 1.02 25.38 13.52
C GLY A 2 1.48 24.02 14.05
N LYS A 3 0.54 23.06 14.02
CA LYS A 3 0.77 21.65 14.29
C LYS A 3 1.60 21.11 13.13
N ASN A 4 2.92 20.96 13.33
CA ASN A 4 3.78 20.25 12.40
C ASN A 4 3.44 18.76 12.49
N GLN A 5 2.32 18.37 11.88
CA GLN A 5 2.06 16.98 11.56
C GLN A 5 3.04 16.66 10.43
N LEU A 6 4.16 16.04 10.79
CA LEU A 6 5.04 15.36 9.85
C LEU A 6 4.20 14.22 9.26
N ILE A 7 3.38 14.53 8.25
CA ILE A 7 2.65 13.53 7.49
C ILE A 7 3.75 12.74 6.78
N HIS A 8 4.13 11.59 7.33
CA HIS A 8 5.01 10.68 6.63
C HIS A 8 4.22 10.21 5.40
N GLY A 9 4.74 10.44 4.19
CA GLY A 9 4.00 10.18 2.94
C GLY A 9 3.52 8.73 2.77
N ASN A 10 3.94 7.82 3.64
CA ASN A 10 3.69 6.39 3.61
C ASN A 10 3.01 5.83 4.89
N GLU A 11 2.05 6.57 5.45
CA GLU A 11 1.18 6.16 6.57
C GLU A 11 0.17 5.04 6.26
N PHE A 12 0.36 4.28 5.18
CA PHE A 12 -0.55 3.20 4.77
C PHE A 12 -0.76 2.12 5.85
N HIS A 13 0.21 1.97 6.77
CA HIS A 13 0.10 1.08 7.93
C HIS A 13 -0.92 1.53 8.99
N LEU A 14 -1.41 2.78 8.92
CA LEU A 14 -2.47 3.32 9.78
C LEU A 14 -3.88 3.03 9.23
N LEU A 15 -3.98 2.49 8.01
CA LEU A 15 -5.27 2.14 7.42
C LEU A 15 -5.89 0.97 8.16
N LYS A 16 -7.18 1.11 8.51
CA LYS A 16 -7.92 0.05 9.16
C LYS A 16 -8.18 -1.06 8.15
N GLN A 17 -7.94 -2.32 8.56
CA GLN A 17 -8.21 -3.52 7.76
C GLN A 17 -9.63 -3.51 7.13
N ALA A 18 -10.64 -3.08 7.90
CA ALA A 18 -12.01 -2.99 7.42
C ALA A 18 -12.19 -1.99 6.25
N GLU A 19 -11.44 -0.89 6.24
CA GLU A 19 -11.47 0.09 5.16
C GLU A 19 -10.75 -0.43 3.92
N ILE A 20 -9.61 -1.12 4.11
CA ILE A 20 -8.88 -1.80 3.04
C ILE A 20 -9.76 -2.87 2.39
N HIS A 21 -10.41 -3.72 3.16
CA HIS A 21 -11.28 -4.78 2.65
C HIS A 21 -12.47 -4.22 1.89
N LYS A 22 -13.09 -3.15 2.41
CA LYS A 22 -14.20 -2.45 1.74
C LYS A 22 -13.75 -1.86 0.40
N ALA A 23 -12.59 -1.22 0.34
CA ALA A 23 -12.03 -0.68 -0.90
C ALA A 23 -11.65 -1.80 -1.88
N THR A 24 -11.08 -2.90 -1.38
CA THR A 24 -10.72 -4.08 -2.17
C THR A 24 -11.95 -4.73 -2.78
N GLY A 25 -13.05 -4.86 -2.04
CA GLY A 25 -14.32 -5.37 -2.57
C GLY A 25 -14.83 -4.53 -3.74
N LYS A 26 -14.83 -3.20 -3.59
CA LYS A 26 -15.20 -2.28 -4.68
C LYS A 26 -14.27 -2.40 -5.89
N LEU A 27 -12.97 -2.58 -5.67
CA LEU A 27 -11.98 -2.76 -6.74
C LEU A 27 -12.26 -4.04 -7.53
N VAL A 28 -12.50 -5.14 -6.84
CA VAL A 28 -12.83 -6.44 -7.45
C VAL A 28 -14.11 -6.35 -8.27
N GLU A 29 -15.17 -5.73 -7.72
CA GLU A 29 -16.43 -5.47 -8.43
C GLU A 29 -16.23 -4.57 -9.65
N SER A 30 -15.52 -3.45 -9.49
CA SER A 30 -15.36 -2.44 -10.56
C SER A 30 -14.54 -2.94 -11.74
N LEU A 31 -13.58 -3.84 -11.48
CA LEU A 31 -12.70 -4.42 -12.50
C LEU A 31 -13.25 -5.74 -13.07
N ASN A 32 -14.45 -6.17 -12.65
CA ASN A 32 -15.02 -7.49 -12.97
C ASN A 32 -14.02 -8.63 -12.71
N LEU A 33 -13.18 -8.48 -11.69
CA LEU A 33 -12.28 -9.55 -11.27
C LEU A 33 -13.17 -10.62 -10.64
N ALA A 34 -12.98 -11.88 -11.03
CA ALA A 34 -13.59 -12.98 -10.29
C ALA A 34 -13.08 -12.85 -8.84
N ALA A 35 -13.98 -12.51 -7.92
CA ALA A 35 -13.75 -12.46 -6.48
C ALA A 35 -13.56 -13.89 -5.96
N GLY A 36 -12.55 -14.58 -6.47
CA GLY A 36 -12.35 -16.00 -6.30
C GLY A 36 -11.04 -16.23 -5.58
N SER A 37 -11.13 -16.60 -4.30
CA SER A 37 -10.11 -17.47 -3.70
C SER A 37 -10.23 -18.88 -4.28
N THR A 38 -9.97 -18.98 -5.58
CA THR A 38 -9.89 -20.25 -6.28
C THR A 38 -8.43 -20.65 -6.32
N GLY A 39 -8.09 -21.76 -5.65
CA GLY A 39 -6.73 -22.29 -5.62
C GLY A 39 -5.81 -21.71 -4.55
N GLY A 40 -6.35 -21.20 -3.43
CA GLY A 40 -5.55 -20.75 -2.27
C GLY A 40 -5.02 -19.31 -2.35
N PHE A 41 -5.46 -18.53 -3.34
CA PHE A 41 -5.09 -17.13 -3.51
C PHE A 41 -6.15 -16.19 -2.93
N ASP A 42 -5.82 -15.43 -1.88
CA ASP A 42 -6.77 -14.50 -1.23
C ASP A 42 -6.37 -13.04 -1.52
N ILE A 43 -7.10 -12.40 -2.44
CA ILE A 43 -6.82 -11.01 -2.84
C ILE A 43 -6.95 -10.02 -1.69
N TYR A 44 -7.82 -10.28 -0.71
CA TYR A 44 -7.98 -9.39 0.44
C TYR A 44 -6.73 -9.41 1.32
N LYS A 45 -6.13 -10.59 1.53
CA LYS A 45 -4.87 -10.72 2.26
C LYS A 45 -3.68 -10.12 1.54
N VAL A 46 -3.61 -10.27 0.21
CA VAL A 46 -2.53 -9.68 -0.60
C VAL A 46 -2.58 -8.16 -0.52
N VAL A 47 -3.76 -7.56 -0.72
CA VAL A 47 -3.94 -6.11 -0.64
C VAL A 47 -3.71 -5.58 0.77
N GLU A 48 -4.19 -6.30 1.80
CA GLU A 48 -3.92 -5.96 3.19
C GLU A 48 -2.43 -5.97 3.53
N ALA A 49 -1.71 -7.05 3.16
CA ALA A 49 -0.26 -7.14 3.35
C ALA A 49 0.47 -6.00 2.63
N TYR A 50 0.06 -5.68 1.40
CA TYR A 50 0.64 -4.58 0.63
C TYR A 50 0.51 -3.23 1.35
N PHE A 51 -0.65 -2.91 1.95
CA PHE A 51 -0.85 -1.62 2.62
C PHE A 51 -0.31 -1.57 4.04
N THR A 52 -0.25 -2.70 4.76
CA THR A 52 0.06 -2.71 6.19
C THR A 52 1.47 -3.18 6.54
N ASP A 53 2.14 -3.92 5.65
CA ASP A 53 3.45 -4.51 5.89
C ASP A 53 4.46 -3.99 4.86
N LEU A 54 5.40 -3.17 5.33
CA LEU A 54 6.41 -2.52 4.47
C LEU A 54 7.40 -3.52 3.87
N GLU A 55 7.77 -4.57 4.59
CA GLU A 55 8.69 -5.60 4.09
C GLU A 55 8.01 -6.43 3.01
N LYS A 56 6.77 -6.86 3.26
CA LYS A 56 5.98 -7.57 2.25
C LYS A 56 5.66 -6.69 1.05
N ARG A 57 5.37 -5.40 1.23
CA ARG A 57 5.19 -4.45 0.12
C ARG A 57 6.42 -4.43 -0.77
N LYS A 58 7.60 -4.28 -0.16
CA LYS A 58 8.87 -4.26 -0.90
C LYS A 58 9.06 -5.56 -1.68
N GLU A 59 8.85 -6.70 -1.05
CA GLU A 59 8.96 -8.02 -1.71
C GLU A 59 7.95 -8.16 -2.87
N ILE A 60 6.69 -7.74 -2.67
CA ILE A 60 5.66 -7.74 -3.72
C ILE A 60 6.09 -6.82 -4.88
N ASN A 61 6.61 -5.63 -4.59
CA ASN A 61 7.07 -4.69 -5.60
C ASN A 61 8.28 -5.23 -6.39
N ASP A 62 9.24 -5.84 -5.70
CA ASP A 62 10.40 -6.50 -6.31
C ASP A 62 9.96 -7.64 -7.25
N LEU A 63 9.03 -8.49 -6.82
CA LEU A 63 8.48 -9.59 -7.63
C LEU A 63 7.71 -9.10 -8.86
N LEU A 64 7.01 -7.98 -8.75
CA LEU A 64 6.24 -7.37 -9.84
C LEU A 64 7.09 -6.45 -10.74
N GLY A 65 8.36 -6.23 -10.41
CA GLY A 65 9.23 -5.28 -11.12
C GLY A 65 8.79 -3.82 -10.97
N ILE A 66 8.03 -3.50 -9.93
CA ILE A 66 7.59 -2.15 -9.60
C ILE A 66 8.74 -1.46 -8.88
N SER A 67 9.48 -0.59 -9.57
CA SER A 67 10.43 0.28 -8.90
C SER A 67 9.65 1.30 -8.09
N GLU A 68 9.76 1.25 -6.76
CA GLU A 68 9.31 2.37 -5.93
C GLU A 68 10.13 3.60 -6.35
N PRO A 69 9.50 4.74 -6.66
CA PRO A 69 10.26 5.98 -6.76
C PRO A 69 10.99 6.11 -5.43
N CYS A 70 12.30 6.34 -5.47
CA CYS A 70 13.06 6.72 -4.28
C CYS A 70 12.20 7.75 -3.58
N GLU A 71 11.69 7.45 -2.38
CA GLU A 71 11.08 8.48 -1.57
C GLU A 71 12.14 9.57 -1.56
N THR A 72 11.84 10.72 -2.15
CA THR A 72 12.54 11.93 -1.81
C THR A 72 12.25 12.08 -0.33
N ARG A 73 13.07 11.42 0.50
CA ARG A 73 13.46 11.95 1.77
C ARG A 73 13.85 13.35 1.36
N VAL A 74 13.04 14.32 1.75
CA VAL A 74 13.53 15.67 1.89
C VAL A 74 14.53 15.56 3.04
N THR A 75 15.68 14.94 2.80
CA THR A 75 16.90 15.27 3.51
C THR A 75 17.19 16.68 3.01
N GLU A 76 17.19 17.62 3.94
CA GLU A 76 17.53 19.02 3.74
C GLU A 76 18.99 19.19 3.27
N GLU A 77 19.35 18.60 2.13
CA GLU A 77 20.68 18.70 1.52
C GLU A 77 20.62 19.01 0.02
N CYS A 78 19.48 19.55 -0.45
CA CYS A 78 19.41 20.30 -1.71
C CYS A 78 19.11 21.78 -1.45
N PHE A 79 19.87 22.37 -0.53
CA PHE A 79 20.18 23.81 -0.53
C PHE A 79 21.69 23.95 -0.26
N SER A 80 22.50 23.67 -1.28
CA SER A 80 23.85 24.18 -1.41
C SER A 80 24.13 24.46 -2.88
#